data_AF-A0A059CHT8-F1
#
_entry.id   AF-A0A059CHT8-F1
#
_cell.length_a   1.000
_cell.length_b   1.000
_cell.length_c   1.000
_cell.angle_alpha   90.00
_cell.angle_beta   90.00
_cell.angle_gamma   90.00
#
_symmetry.space_group_name_H-M   'P 1'
#
loop_
_entity.id
_entity.type
_entity.pdbx_description
1 polymer ?
#
loop_
_entity_poly.entity_id
_entity_poly.type
_entity_poly.pdbx_seq_one_letter_code
_entity_poly.pdbx_strand_id
1 'polypeptide(L)'
;MSLSVIAVVVKLSVDLNTPMLRGHEQLAKLSSSVLICTVMGNSMPSLGSMENKELLSNVIALAILVITSFVNISIPLGTVLIFDFRWEHAFVMSLMLLLLVTLSFSAAMVPMSKCYLEMKYCKRHEQTPKESLSRRCNNVFDKLKEDLLKYGMMAHTCNPQFVVARSVTCTASGVLCLLSAVTLAQAILRFYLDFWMFDFVYNICTIAVGVGTITLVFRSFLTIRLQWQRRGNKSYKDEFKPEKFWIQQFIEIKERPFNLHIRSRRCRKLIHDSKNVVLDMLIRIQVGIVLGSKAVRLISILFMSPILLFCDLCSDLRKKFSPPEGSASKPDFSQYILHLEGEEELGHVMMRNNCDTIERWIQMGKNNQPKHLVQLLEETDPRGFPGVMDFDSDAVPPLDSAEPPNNWALPIATLTSIAVAIPDIDPSARKRLLRGVREGLMYVNIVEERLCAKQELINARKAASIVFMGVDLYHKWLDVDLHKISLQGNTTKEVLEELACTAKDVFVKFKAVPTHVHLMESTSAWPVNVRAAHSMYRISETLLLHCESSDRDMSNDERALSDLRKALPTKSFTDESEPYSLNLGDQYLSIQYSQV
;
A
#
# COMPACT_ATOMS: atom_id res chain seq x y z
N MET A 1 -1.78 -12.32 -6.62
CA MET A 1 -2.47 -13.51 -7.15
C MET A 1 -1.59 -14.72 -6.82
N SER A 2 -2.08 -15.69 -6.04
CA SER A 2 -1.24 -16.82 -5.60
C SER A 2 -1.07 -17.84 -6.74
N LEU A 3 0.16 -18.33 -6.94
CA LEU A 3 0.50 -19.43 -7.85
C LEU A 3 -0.32 -20.70 -7.58
N SER A 4 -0.86 -20.87 -6.37
CA SER A 4 -1.80 -21.94 -6.04
C SER A 4 -3.06 -21.88 -6.91
N VAL A 5 -3.58 -20.68 -7.16
CA VAL A 5 -4.76 -20.46 -8.01
C VAL A 5 -4.40 -20.74 -9.47
N ILE A 6 -3.22 -20.34 -9.92
CA ILE A 6 -2.70 -20.64 -11.27
C ILE A 6 -2.53 -22.15 -11.45
N ALA A 7 -1.95 -22.84 -10.48
CA ALA A 7 -1.74 -24.29 -10.51
C ALA A 7 -3.08 -25.05 -10.48
N VAL A 8 -4.08 -24.60 -9.72
CA VAL A 8 -5.42 -25.22 -9.68
C VAL A 8 -6.17 -25.00 -10.99
N VAL A 9 -6.16 -23.78 -11.53
CA VAL A 9 -6.82 -23.47 -12.82
C VAL A 9 -6.14 -24.24 -13.96
N VAL A 10 -4.81 -24.33 -13.95
CA VAL A 10 -4.06 -25.08 -14.97
C VAL A 10 -4.25 -26.59 -14.78
N LYS A 11 -4.32 -27.12 -13.56
CA LYS A 11 -4.62 -28.55 -13.32
C LYS A 11 -6.02 -28.93 -13.79
N LEU A 12 -6.99 -28.02 -13.73
CA LEU A 12 -8.32 -28.20 -14.32
C LEU A 12 -8.29 -28.17 -15.86
N SER A 13 -7.38 -27.40 -16.45
CA SER A 13 -7.12 -27.35 -17.90
C SER A 13 -6.22 -28.50 -18.42
N VAL A 14 -5.50 -29.20 -17.53
CA VAL A 14 -4.45 -30.19 -17.81
C VAL A 14 -4.92 -31.62 -17.48
N ASP A 15 -6.17 -31.98 -17.80
CA ASP A 15 -6.53 -33.40 -17.93
C ASP A 15 -6.16 -33.87 -19.36
N LEU A 16 -4.86 -33.98 -19.60
CA LEU A 16 -4.23 -34.06 -20.94
C LEU A 16 -3.85 -35.47 -21.40
N ASN A 17 -4.15 -36.51 -20.63
CA ASN A 17 -3.73 -37.89 -20.95
C ASN A 17 -4.62 -38.58 -22.00
N THR A 18 -5.70 -37.95 -22.44
CA THR A 18 -6.61 -38.53 -23.45
C THR A 18 -6.17 -38.16 -24.87
N PRO A 19 -6.01 -39.15 -25.78
CA PRO A 19 -5.69 -38.91 -27.18
C PRO A 19 -6.85 -38.18 -27.88
N MET A 20 -6.50 -37.21 -28.73
CA MET A 20 -7.44 -36.25 -29.31
C MET A 20 -7.99 -36.76 -30.64
N LEU A 21 -9.29 -37.03 -30.71
CA LEU A 21 -9.93 -37.43 -31.98
C LEU A 21 -11.08 -36.49 -32.37
N ARG A 22 -11.62 -35.68 -31.44
CA ARG A 22 -12.78 -34.81 -31.69
C ARG A 22 -12.41 -33.32 -31.66
N GLY A 23 -13.07 -32.51 -32.50
CA GLY A 23 -12.85 -31.06 -32.59
C GLY A 23 -13.08 -30.29 -31.27
N HIS A 24 -14.01 -30.75 -30.42
CA HIS A 24 -14.25 -30.19 -29.09
C HIS A 24 -13.03 -30.31 -28.16
N GLU A 25 -12.32 -31.44 -28.19
CA GLU A 25 -11.11 -31.68 -27.39
C GLU A 25 -9.95 -30.79 -27.87
N GLN A 26 -9.85 -30.57 -29.19
CA GLN A 26 -8.89 -29.64 -29.80
C GLN A 26 -9.13 -28.20 -29.34
N LEU A 27 -10.37 -27.74 -29.41
CA LEU A 27 -10.76 -26.40 -28.96
C LEU A 27 -10.53 -26.20 -27.45
N ALA A 28 -10.78 -27.22 -26.63
CA ALA A 28 -10.51 -27.17 -25.19
C ALA A 28 -9.01 -26.99 -24.86
N LYS A 29 -8.12 -27.69 -25.58
CA LYS A 29 -6.66 -27.51 -25.41
C LYS A 29 -6.19 -26.15 -25.94
N LEU A 30 -6.78 -25.65 -27.02
CA LEU A 30 -6.49 -24.29 -27.53
C LEU A 30 -6.89 -23.23 -26.50
N SER A 31 -8.10 -23.34 -25.95
CA SER A 31 -8.62 -22.47 -24.89
C SER A 31 -7.73 -22.49 -23.64
N SER A 32 -7.29 -23.68 -23.23
CA SER A 32 -6.35 -23.86 -22.12
C SER A 32 -5.00 -23.17 -22.34
N SER A 33 -4.49 -23.24 -23.58
CA SER A 33 -3.24 -22.57 -23.96
C SER A 33 -3.37 -21.04 -23.89
N VAL A 34 -4.49 -20.51 -24.36
CA VAL A 34 -4.81 -19.06 -24.31
C VAL A 34 -5.04 -18.59 -22.87
N LEU A 35 -5.62 -19.44 -22.02
CA LEU A 35 -5.74 -19.17 -20.59
C LEU A 35 -4.37 -19.06 -19.92
N ILE A 36 -3.42 -19.95 -20.24
CA ILE A 36 -2.03 -19.86 -19.74
C ILE A 36 -1.38 -18.54 -20.19
N CYS A 37 -1.54 -18.14 -21.45
CA CYS A 37 -1.07 -16.84 -21.95
C CYS A 37 -1.68 -15.67 -21.14
N THR A 38 -2.99 -15.67 -20.95
CA THR A 38 -3.73 -14.63 -20.22
C THR A 38 -3.27 -14.53 -18.76
N VAL A 39 -3.04 -15.67 -18.11
CA VAL A 39 -2.51 -15.73 -16.73
C VAL A 39 -1.11 -15.15 -16.66
N MET A 40 -0.21 -15.49 -17.60
CA MET A 40 1.14 -14.92 -17.65
C MET A 40 1.10 -13.40 -17.80
N GLY A 41 0.31 -12.88 -18.75
CA GLY A 41 0.15 -11.44 -18.96
C GLY A 41 -0.37 -10.69 -17.72
N ASN A 42 -1.38 -11.25 -17.04
CA ASN A 42 -1.96 -10.64 -15.84
C ASN A 42 -1.08 -10.78 -14.59
N SER A 43 -0.19 -11.78 -14.53
CA SER A 43 0.76 -11.97 -13.43
C SER A 43 1.96 -11.01 -13.50
N MET A 44 2.24 -10.44 -14.68
CA MET A 44 3.46 -9.67 -14.92
C MET A 44 3.63 -8.44 -14.01
N PRO A 45 2.61 -7.60 -13.74
CA PRO A 45 2.72 -6.52 -12.75
C PRO A 45 3.07 -7.00 -11.34
N SER A 46 2.54 -8.15 -10.92
CA SER A 46 2.73 -8.67 -9.57
C SER A 46 4.17 -9.11 -9.28
N LEU A 47 4.99 -9.30 -10.32
CA LEU A 47 6.43 -9.54 -10.16
C LEU A 47 7.10 -8.38 -9.41
N GLY A 48 6.61 -7.15 -9.57
CA GLY A 48 7.17 -5.98 -8.90
C GLY A 48 7.00 -6.01 -7.38
N SER A 49 5.92 -6.56 -6.84
CA SER A 49 5.69 -6.60 -5.38
C SER A 49 6.38 -7.76 -4.66
N MET A 50 6.81 -8.80 -5.38
CA MET A 50 7.43 -10.00 -4.79
C MET A 50 8.84 -9.76 -4.22
N GLU A 51 9.18 -10.44 -3.12
CA GLU A 51 10.56 -10.48 -2.64
C GLU A 51 11.47 -11.21 -3.65
N ASN A 52 12.76 -10.88 -3.71
CA ASN A 52 13.69 -11.44 -4.71
C ASN A 52 13.75 -12.98 -4.70
N LYS A 53 13.66 -13.62 -3.53
CA LYS A 53 13.67 -15.09 -3.40
C LYS A 53 12.36 -15.70 -3.90
N GLU A 54 11.23 -15.11 -3.50
CA GLU A 54 9.90 -15.53 -3.95
C GLU A 54 9.76 -15.36 -5.46
N LEU A 55 10.17 -14.21 -5.99
CA LEU A 55 10.20 -13.91 -7.41
C LEU A 55 10.90 -15.01 -8.22
N LEU A 56 12.12 -15.40 -7.81
CA LEU A 56 12.89 -16.44 -8.49
C LEU A 56 12.16 -17.80 -8.46
N SER A 57 11.69 -18.22 -7.28
CA SER A 57 10.94 -19.48 -7.12
C SER A 57 9.69 -19.49 -8.00
N ASN A 58 8.96 -18.37 -8.04
CA ASN A 58 7.72 -18.23 -8.76
C ASN A 58 7.93 -18.26 -10.29
N VAL A 59 8.99 -17.63 -10.79
CA VAL A 59 9.37 -17.68 -12.21
C VAL A 59 9.80 -19.08 -12.63
N ILE A 60 10.59 -19.77 -11.80
CA ILE A 60 11.01 -21.16 -12.09
C ILE A 60 9.79 -22.08 -12.14
N ALA A 61 8.88 -21.99 -11.17
CA ALA A 61 7.66 -22.79 -11.14
C ALA A 61 6.78 -22.53 -12.38
N LEU A 62 6.62 -21.26 -12.76
CA LEU A 62 5.87 -20.88 -13.97
C LEU A 62 6.56 -21.40 -15.24
N ALA A 63 7.89 -21.34 -15.34
CA ALA A 63 8.64 -21.86 -16.47
C ALA A 63 8.46 -23.38 -16.63
N ILE A 64 8.56 -24.14 -15.53
CA ILE A 64 8.32 -25.59 -15.54
C ILE A 64 6.90 -25.90 -16.03
N LEU A 65 5.91 -25.17 -15.52
CA LEU A 65 4.50 -25.35 -15.90
C LEU A 65 4.28 -25.11 -17.40
N VAL A 66 4.80 -23.99 -17.93
CA VAL A 66 4.63 -23.62 -19.33
C VAL A 66 5.39 -24.57 -20.26
N ILE A 67 6.61 -24.98 -19.91
CA ILE A 67 7.38 -25.96 -20.70
C ILE A 67 6.67 -27.32 -20.72
N THR A 68 6.13 -27.76 -19.58
CA THR A 68 5.37 -29.02 -19.48
C THR A 68 4.12 -28.98 -20.36
N SER A 69 3.35 -27.88 -20.28
CA SER A 69 2.20 -27.65 -21.16
C SER A 69 2.62 -27.62 -22.64
N PHE A 70 3.76 -26.99 -22.95
CA PHE A 70 4.29 -26.91 -24.30
C PHE A 70 4.59 -28.28 -24.90
N VAL A 71 5.34 -29.10 -24.18
CA VAL A 71 5.68 -30.45 -24.63
C VAL A 71 4.41 -31.29 -24.81
N ASN A 72 3.46 -31.17 -23.88
CA ASN A 72 2.23 -31.95 -23.91
C ASN A 72 1.35 -31.64 -25.13
N ILE A 73 1.26 -30.38 -25.54
CA ILE A 73 0.50 -30.01 -26.75
C ILE A 73 1.29 -30.31 -28.03
N SER A 74 2.63 -30.26 -27.97
CA SER A 74 3.49 -30.54 -29.13
C SER A 74 3.46 -32.00 -29.58
N ILE A 75 3.29 -32.95 -28.65
CA ILE A 75 3.25 -34.39 -28.96
C ILE A 75 2.06 -34.72 -29.90
N PRO A 76 0.79 -34.39 -29.57
CA PRO A 76 -0.35 -34.61 -30.47
C PRO A 76 -0.28 -33.81 -31.79
N LEU A 77 0.33 -32.62 -31.76
CA LEU A 77 0.51 -31.78 -32.95
C LEU A 77 1.48 -32.42 -33.96
N GLY A 78 2.56 -33.05 -33.47
CA GLY A 78 3.56 -33.74 -34.28
C GLY A 78 3.08 -35.07 -34.87
N THR A 79 2.16 -35.76 -34.19
CA THR A 79 1.57 -37.02 -34.67
C THR A 79 0.41 -36.84 -35.65
N VAL A 80 0.12 -35.60 -36.09
CA VAL A 80 -0.97 -35.25 -37.04
C VAL A 80 -2.37 -35.69 -36.56
N LEU A 81 -2.57 -35.80 -35.24
CA LEU A 81 -3.89 -36.10 -34.64
C LEU A 81 -4.79 -34.85 -34.56
N ILE A 82 -4.21 -33.66 -34.73
CA ILE A 82 -4.90 -32.38 -34.84
C ILE A 82 -4.91 -32.04 -36.34
N PHE A 83 -6.07 -31.97 -37.00
CA PHE A 83 -6.14 -31.63 -38.44
C PHE A 83 -6.77 -30.25 -38.65
N ASP A 84 -7.85 -29.94 -37.91
CA ASP A 84 -8.71 -28.78 -38.19
C ASP A 84 -8.11 -27.44 -37.72
N PHE A 85 -7.34 -27.43 -36.62
CA PHE A 85 -6.83 -26.18 -35.99
C PHE A 85 -5.29 -26.11 -35.85
N ARG A 86 -4.54 -26.82 -36.71
CA ARG A 86 -3.07 -26.93 -36.57
C ARG A 86 -2.34 -25.59 -36.55
N TRP A 87 -2.75 -24.64 -37.39
CA TRP A 87 -2.10 -23.34 -37.50
C TRP A 87 -2.38 -22.45 -36.29
N GLU A 88 -3.62 -22.47 -35.80
CA GLU A 88 -4.05 -21.76 -34.59
C GLU A 88 -3.30 -22.28 -33.37
N HIS A 89 -3.19 -23.61 -33.22
CA HIS A 89 -2.38 -24.23 -32.16
C HIS A 89 -0.91 -23.83 -32.29
N ALA A 90 -0.28 -24.01 -33.45
CA ALA A 90 1.13 -23.64 -33.65
C ALA A 90 1.40 -22.15 -33.33
N PHE A 91 0.47 -21.27 -33.71
CA PHE A 91 0.56 -19.84 -33.43
C PHE A 91 0.45 -19.51 -31.93
N VAL A 92 -0.57 -20.04 -31.24
CA VAL A 92 -0.75 -19.80 -29.79
C VAL A 92 0.41 -20.37 -28.98
N MET A 93 0.95 -21.53 -29.38
CA MET A 93 2.12 -22.13 -28.72
C MET A 93 3.38 -21.26 -28.87
N SER A 94 3.59 -20.67 -30.04
CA SER A 94 4.67 -19.70 -30.26
C SER A 94 4.52 -18.45 -29.37
N LEU A 95 3.29 -17.91 -29.28
CA LEU A 95 2.98 -16.78 -28.39
C LEU A 95 3.23 -17.12 -26.92
N MET A 96 2.89 -18.33 -26.49
CA MET A 96 3.11 -18.80 -25.12
C MET A 96 4.59 -18.83 -24.75
N LEU A 97 5.46 -19.37 -25.62
CA LEU A 97 6.91 -19.32 -25.39
C LEU A 97 7.45 -17.89 -25.37
N LEU A 98 7.00 -17.05 -26.32
CA LEU A 98 7.44 -15.66 -26.39
C LEU A 98 7.07 -14.89 -25.12
N LEU A 99 5.88 -15.14 -24.58
CA LEU A 99 5.42 -14.60 -23.30
C LEU A 99 6.27 -15.10 -22.13
N LEU A 100 6.59 -16.40 -22.07
CA LEU A 100 7.44 -16.96 -21.02
C LEU A 100 8.84 -16.34 -21.03
N VAL A 101 9.44 -16.23 -22.22
CA VAL A 101 10.75 -15.60 -22.40
C VAL A 101 10.68 -14.14 -21.94
N THR A 102 9.71 -13.37 -22.43
CA THR A 102 9.54 -11.96 -22.05
C THR A 102 9.35 -11.80 -20.54
N LEU A 103 8.50 -12.63 -19.92
CA LEU A 103 8.24 -12.60 -18.48
C LEU A 103 9.48 -12.93 -17.67
N SER A 104 10.23 -13.97 -18.05
CA SER A 104 11.44 -14.41 -17.34
C SER A 104 12.51 -13.31 -17.34
N PHE A 105 12.72 -12.68 -18.51
CA PHE A 105 13.66 -11.58 -18.66
C PHE A 105 13.19 -10.30 -17.96
N SER A 106 11.89 -9.99 -17.95
CA SER A 106 11.35 -8.90 -17.13
C SER A 106 11.50 -9.16 -15.63
N ALA A 107 11.33 -10.40 -15.17
CA ALA A 107 11.52 -10.76 -13.77
C ALA A 107 12.97 -10.58 -13.32
N ALA A 108 13.95 -10.93 -14.17
CA ALA A 108 15.36 -10.68 -13.88
C ALA A 108 15.63 -9.19 -13.57
N MET A 109 14.90 -8.27 -14.21
CA MET A 109 15.09 -6.82 -14.02
C MET A 109 14.54 -6.25 -12.71
N VAL A 110 13.54 -6.90 -12.12
CA VAL A 110 12.80 -6.35 -10.98
C VAL A 110 13.73 -5.97 -9.80
N PRO A 111 14.67 -6.81 -9.35
CA PRO A 111 15.57 -6.47 -8.25
C PRO A 111 16.42 -5.21 -8.51
N MET A 112 16.88 -5.01 -9.75
CA MET A 112 17.66 -3.82 -10.10
C MET A 112 16.80 -2.58 -10.20
N SER A 113 15.57 -2.69 -10.74
CA SER A 113 14.64 -1.56 -10.71
C SER A 113 14.35 -1.13 -9.28
N LYS A 114 14.20 -2.08 -8.34
CA LYS A 114 14.02 -1.78 -6.91
C LYS A 114 15.21 -1.02 -6.34
N CYS A 115 16.42 -1.54 -6.51
CA CYS A 115 17.65 -0.90 -6.02
C CYS A 115 17.87 0.49 -6.64
N TYR A 116 17.64 0.65 -7.94
CA TYR A 116 17.78 1.92 -8.63
C TYR A 116 16.75 2.96 -8.16
N LEU A 117 15.49 2.56 -8.01
CA LEU A 117 14.42 3.42 -7.49
C LEU A 117 14.67 3.81 -6.04
N GLU A 118 15.17 2.89 -5.21
CA GLU A 118 15.55 3.14 -3.82
C GLU A 118 16.70 4.14 -3.73
N MET A 119 17.77 3.96 -4.50
CA MET A 119 18.88 4.92 -4.56
C MET A 119 18.42 6.31 -5.00
N LYS A 120 17.58 6.38 -6.04
CA LYS A 120 17.04 7.66 -6.54
C LYS A 120 16.08 8.29 -5.51
N TYR A 121 15.32 7.47 -4.79
CA TYR A 121 14.45 7.90 -3.70
C TYR A 121 15.27 8.49 -2.56
N CYS A 122 16.29 7.79 -2.04
CA CYS A 122 17.17 8.28 -0.97
C CYS A 122 17.82 9.61 -1.36
N LYS A 123 18.37 9.71 -2.57
CA LYS A 123 18.99 10.95 -3.07
C LYS A 123 18.01 12.12 -3.10
N ARG A 124 16.75 11.89 -3.54
CA ARG A 124 15.71 12.93 -3.57
C ARG A 124 15.17 13.25 -2.17
N HIS A 125 15.01 12.25 -1.33
CA HIS A 125 14.59 12.39 0.05
C HIS A 125 15.59 13.23 0.86
N GLU A 126 16.90 13.10 0.63
CA GLU A 126 17.91 13.96 1.26
C GLU A 126 17.89 15.42 0.76
N GLN A 127 17.42 15.65 -0.46
CA GLN A 127 17.34 16.98 -1.09
C GLN A 127 16.06 17.73 -0.71
N THR A 128 14.96 17.01 -0.49
CA THR A 128 13.62 17.60 -0.25
C THR A 128 13.51 18.45 1.03
N PRO A 129 14.08 18.04 2.19
CA PRO A 129 14.10 18.86 3.41
C PRO A 129 14.84 20.19 3.25
N LYS A 130 15.88 20.20 2.39
CA LYS A 130 16.69 21.41 2.13
C LYS A 130 15.95 22.42 1.27
N GLU A 131 15.07 21.95 0.38
CA GLU A 131 14.19 22.79 -0.43
C GLU A 131 12.93 23.25 0.33
N SER A 132 12.37 22.43 1.23
CA SER A 132 11.21 22.82 2.04
C SER A 132 11.53 23.85 3.13
N LEU A 133 12.79 23.93 3.59
CA LEU A 133 13.28 24.98 4.47
C LEU A 133 13.38 26.36 3.80
N SER A 134 13.53 26.43 2.47
CA SER A 134 13.68 27.70 1.74
C SER A 134 12.34 28.33 1.33
N ARG A 135 11.27 27.52 1.22
CA ARG A 135 9.93 27.99 0.84
C ARG A 135 9.09 28.29 2.09
N ARG A 136 8.97 29.57 2.44
CA ARG A 136 8.14 30.05 3.54
C ARG A 136 6.66 29.86 3.20
N CYS A 137 6.06 28.76 3.64
CA CYS A 137 4.61 28.56 3.63
C CYS A 137 4.04 29.18 4.92
N ASN A 138 3.02 30.05 4.80
CA ASN A 138 2.47 30.79 5.95
C ASN A 138 1.49 29.95 6.79
N ASN A 139 0.99 28.83 6.26
CA ASN A 139 -0.02 27.98 6.89
C ASN A 139 0.47 26.53 7.00
N VAL A 140 0.29 25.91 8.18
CA VAL A 140 0.68 24.52 8.47
C VAL A 140 -0.06 23.54 7.55
N PHE A 141 -1.34 23.79 7.27
CA PHE A 141 -2.12 22.93 6.38
C PHE A 141 -1.58 22.93 4.95
N ASP A 142 -1.27 24.10 4.40
CA ASP A 142 -0.74 24.21 3.04
C ASP A 142 0.64 23.56 2.93
N LYS A 143 1.46 23.68 3.97
CA LYS A 143 2.74 22.97 4.07
C LYS A 143 2.54 21.45 4.12
N LEU A 144 1.62 20.96 4.95
CA LEU A 144 1.31 19.53 5.03
C LEU A 144 0.76 18.99 3.71
N LYS A 145 -0.12 19.74 3.05
CA LYS A 145 -0.66 19.40 1.73
C LYS A 145 0.45 19.33 0.68
N GLU A 146 1.37 20.30 0.67
CA GLU A 146 2.51 20.31 -0.24
C GLU A 146 3.44 19.12 0.03
N ASP A 147 3.76 18.82 1.29
CA ASP A 147 4.60 17.69 1.66
C ASP A 147 3.93 16.35 1.32
N LEU A 148 2.62 16.21 1.58
CA LEU A 148 1.84 15.03 1.18
C LEU A 148 1.86 14.82 -0.34
N LEU A 149 1.75 15.89 -1.12
CA LEU A 149 1.87 15.83 -2.57
C LEU A 149 3.28 15.40 -3.00
N LYS A 150 4.33 15.99 -2.42
CA LYS A 150 5.73 15.64 -2.74
C LYS A 150 6.05 14.18 -2.40
N TYR A 151 5.84 13.78 -1.15
CA TYR A 151 6.16 12.42 -0.69
C TYR A 151 5.20 11.39 -1.28
N GLY A 152 3.92 11.71 -1.45
CA GLY A 152 2.96 10.85 -2.13
C GLY A 152 3.34 10.61 -3.59
N MET A 153 3.81 11.64 -4.30
CA MET A 153 4.33 11.50 -5.66
C MET A 153 5.59 10.63 -5.71
N MET A 154 6.53 10.82 -4.78
CA MET A 154 7.71 9.97 -4.71
C MET A 154 7.36 8.50 -4.42
N ALA A 155 6.53 8.24 -3.42
CA ALA A 155 6.13 6.90 -3.02
C ALA A 155 5.36 6.17 -4.14
N HIS A 156 4.41 6.85 -4.78
CA HIS A 156 3.63 6.26 -5.87
C HIS A 156 4.49 5.97 -7.10
N THR A 157 5.48 6.83 -7.40
CA THR A 157 6.35 6.64 -8.59
C THR A 157 7.45 5.61 -8.34
N CYS A 158 7.83 5.38 -7.08
CA CYS A 158 8.77 4.34 -6.68
C CYS A 158 8.17 2.94 -6.50
N ASN A 159 6.84 2.77 -6.56
CA ASN A 159 6.22 1.45 -6.40
C ASN A 159 6.70 0.51 -7.55
N PRO A 160 7.44 -0.57 -7.24
CA PRO A 160 8.00 -1.46 -8.26
C PRO A 160 6.91 -2.19 -9.06
N GLN A 161 5.74 -2.48 -8.46
CA GLN A 161 4.60 -3.09 -9.16
C GLN A 161 4.06 -2.14 -10.24
N PHE A 162 3.98 -0.86 -9.93
CA PHE A 162 3.58 0.17 -10.89
C PHE A 162 4.61 0.34 -12.02
N VAL A 163 5.90 0.25 -11.68
CA VAL A 163 7.01 0.28 -12.65
C VAL A 163 7.01 -0.91 -13.61
N VAL A 164 6.76 -2.12 -13.10
CA VAL A 164 6.65 -3.29 -13.97
C VAL A 164 5.38 -3.21 -14.84
N ALA A 165 4.26 -2.73 -14.29
CA ALA A 165 3.01 -2.58 -15.04
C ALA A 165 3.11 -1.62 -16.24
N ARG A 166 3.88 -0.53 -16.11
CA ARG A 166 4.10 0.47 -17.19
C ARG A 166 5.22 0.08 -18.16
N SER A 167 5.94 -1.00 -17.90
CA SER A 167 7.08 -1.41 -18.72
C SER A 167 6.66 -1.75 -20.15
N VAL A 168 7.57 -1.54 -21.09
CA VAL A 168 7.35 -1.89 -22.50
C VAL A 168 7.08 -3.39 -22.66
N THR A 169 7.75 -4.21 -21.87
CA THR A 169 7.57 -5.66 -21.85
C THR A 169 6.17 -6.07 -21.35
N CYS A 170 5.62 -5.37 -20.34
CA CYS A 170 4.26 -5.65 -19.85
C CYS A 170 3.18 -5.19 -20.83
N THR A 171 3.43 -4.11 -21.57
CA THR A 171 2.52 -3.67 -22.63
C THR A 171 2.54 -4.67 -23.80
N ALA A 172 3.74 -5.11 -24.20
CA ALA A 172 3.91 -6.10 -25.26
C ALA A 172 3.26 -7.44 -24.90
N SER A 173 3.43 -7.92 -23.66
CA SER A 173 2.74 -9.15 -23.21
C SER A 173 1.22 -9.00 -23.25
N GLY A 174 0.69 -7.82 -22.92
CA GLY A 174 -0.72 -7.50 -23.07
C GLY A 174 -1.24 -7.66 -24.49
N VAL A 175 -0.48 -7.16 -25.47
CA VAL A 175 -0.79 -7.29 -26.90
C VAL A 175 -0.68 -8.75 -27.37
N LEU A 176 0.33 -9.49 -26.94
CA LEU A 176 0.50 -10.91 -27.28
C LEU A 176 -0.66 -11.76 -26.75
N CYS A 177 -1.11 -11.50 -25.53
CA CYS A 177 -2.28 -12.17 -24.96
C CYS A 177 -3.57 -11.80 -25.71
N LEU A 178 -3.71 -10.54 -26.13
CA LEU A 178 -4.80 -10.11 -26.99
C LEU A 178 -4.84 -10.86 -28.32
N LEU A 179 -3.69 -11.00 -28.97
CA LEU A 179 -3.57 -11.80 -30.19
C LEU A 179 -4.00 -13.25 -29.95
N SER A 180 -3.57 -13.86 -28.84
CA SER A 180 -3.98 -15.23 -28.49
C SER A 180 -5.49 -15.37 -28.27
N ALA A 181 -6.14 -14.36 -27.68
CA ALA A 181 -7.59 -14.34 -27.48
C ALA A 181 -8.35 -14.15 -28.79
N VAL A 182 -7.86 -13.31 -29.71
CA VAL A 182 -8.44 -13.14 -31.05
C VAL A 182 -8.33 -14.45 -31.83
N THR A 183 -7.20 -15.15 -31.77
CA THR A 183 -7.04 -16.47 -32.38
C THR A 183 -8.05 -17.48 -31.82
N LEU A 184 -8.29 -17.46 -30.49
CA LEU A 184 -9.32 -18.31 -29.88
C LEU A 184 -10.72 -17.97 -30.39
N ALA A 185 -11.07 -16.68 -30.42
CA ALA A 185 -12.38 -16.23 -30.90
C ALA A 185 -12.61 -16.60 -32.37
N GLN A 186 -11.58 -16.50 -33.21
CA GLN A 186 -11.65 -16.92 -34.61
C GLN A 186 -11.85 -18.44 -34.73
N ALA A 187 -11.14 -19.25 -33.94
CA ALA A 187 -11.31 -20.70 -33.90
C ALA A 187 -12.72 -21.09 -33.43
N ILE A 188 -13.23 -20.43 -32.39
CA ILE A 188 -14.61 -20.61 -31.90
C ILE A 188 -15.61 -20.25 -33.00
N LEU A 189 -15.46 -19.11 -33.68
CA LEU A 189 -16.39 -18.69 -34.73
C LEU A 189 -16.43 -19.69 -35.89
N ARG A 190 -15.27 -20.20 -36.31
CA ARG A 190 -15.18 -21.26 -37.33
C ARG A 190 -15.89 -22.53 -36.88
N PHE A 191 -15.69 -22.93 -35.62
CA PHE A 191 -16.32 -24.12 -35.05
C PHE A 191 -17.85 -23.98 -34.88
N TYR A 192 -18.31 -22.80 -34.47
CA TYR A 192 -19.73 -22.51 -34.19
C TYR A 192 -20.58 -22.43 -35.47
N LEU A 193 -19.96 -22.15 -36.62
CA LEU A 193 -20.62 -22.22 -37.93
C LEU A 193 -20.90 -23.67 -38.35
N ASP A 194 -20.18 -24.66 -37.79
CA ASP A 194 -20.28 -26.06 -38.20
C ASP A 194 -21.11 -26.95 -37.25
N PHE A 195 -21.27 -26.63 -35.96
CA PHE A 195 -22.03 -27.48 -35.03
C PHE A 195 -22.62 -26.74 -33.81
N TRP A 196 -23.83 -27.14 -33.37
CA TRP A 196 -24.49 -26.63 -32.15
C TRP A 196 -24.56 -27.70 -31.07
N MET A 197 -23.59 -27.72 -30.15
CA MET A 197 -23.72 -28.36 -28.83
C MET A 197 -22.65 -27.84 -27.86
N PHE A 198 -23.02 -27.60 -26.60
CA PHE A 198 -22.17 -26.97 -25.58
C PHE A 198 -21.70 -27.97 -24.52
N ASP A 199 -20.42 -27.91 -24.15
CA ASP A 199 -19.86 -28.54 -22.94
C ASP A 199 -19.66 -27.52 -21.81
N PHE A 200 -19.80 -27.97 -20.55
CA PHE A 200 -19.73 -27.11 -19.35
C PHE A 200 -18.33 -26.52 -19.11
N VAL A 201 -17.26 -27.26 -19.43
CA VAL A 201 -15.85 -26.82 -19.28
C VAL A 201 -15.50 -25.68 -20.24
N TYR A 202 -16.12 -25.67 -21.42
CA TYR A 202 -15.95 -24.63 -22.45
C TYR A 202 -16.49 -23.26 -21.97
N ASN A 203 -17.63 -23.25 -21.27
CA ASN A 203 -18.25 -22.03 -20.75
C ASN A 203 -17.38 -21.35 -19.67
N ILE A 204 -16.76 -22.14 -18.78
CA ILE A 204 -15.91 -21.59 -17.73
C ILE A 204 -14.62 -20.96 -18.31
N CYS A 205 -13.98 -21.63 -19.28
CA CYS A 205 -12.75 -21.13 -19.89
C CYS A 205 -12.97 -19.89 -20.75
N THR A 206 -14.09 -19.82 -21.49
CA THR A 206 -14.44 -18.65 -22.31
C THR A 206 -14.81 -17.43 -21.45
N ILE A 207 -15.51 -17.62 -20.32
CA ILE A 207 -15.78 -16.54 -19.36
C ILE A 207 -14.48 -16.06 -18.70
N ALA A 208 -13.60 -16.98 -18.28
CA ALA A 208 -12.31 -16.63 -17.67
C ALA A 208 -11.39 -15.88 -18.64
N VAL A 209 -11.32 -16.31 -19.90
CA VAL A 209 -10.57 -15.60 -20.96
C VAL A 209 -11.23 -14.27 -21.27
N GLY A 210 -12.55 -14.19 -21.34
CA GLY A 210 -13.29 -12.94 -21.52
C GLY A 210 -12.98 -11.90 -20.44
N VAL A 211 -13.12 -12.26 -19.17
CA VAL A 211 -12.83 -11.37 -18.04
C VAL A 211 -11.34 -11.00 -17.99
N GLY A 212 -10.44 -11.97 -18.20
CA GLY A 212 -9.00 -11.75 -18.16
C GLY A 212 -8.44 -10.91 -19.31
N THR A 213 -9.07 -10.97 -20.48
CA THR A 213 -8.70 -10.15 -21.66
C THR A 213 -9.20 -8.73 -21.52
N ILE A 214 -10.39 -8.48 -20.95
CA ILE A 214 -10.91 -7.13 -20.72
C ILE A 214 -9.96 -6.29 -19.86
N THR A 215 -9.44 -6.84 -18.76
CA THR A 215 -8.48 -6.13 -17.90
C THR A 215 -7.19 -5.79 -18.64
N LEU A 216 -6.71 -6.70 -19.50
CA LEU A 216 -5.47 -6.56 -20.23
C LEU A 216 -5.57 -5.61 -21.42
N VAL A 217 -6.72 -5.63 -22.12
CA VAL A 217 -7.10 -4.65 -23.15
C VAL A 217 -7.15 -3.27 -22.54
N PHE A 218 -7.84 -3.11 -21.41
CA PHE A 218 -7.99 -1.81 -20.76
C PHE A 218 -6.63 -1.22 -20.33
N ARG A 219 -5.75 -2.04 -19.73
CA ARG A 219 -4.39 -1.62 -19.33
C ARG A 219 -3.51 -1.24 -20.53
N SER A 220 -3.51 -2.07 -21.58
CA SER A 220 -2.73 -1.82 -22.79
C SER A 220 -3.25 -0.58 -23.52
N PHE A 221 -4.57 -0.43 -23.63
CA PHE A 221 -5.25 0.70 -24.23
C PHE A 221 -4.97 2.01 -23.48
N LEU A 222 -5.03 2.01 -22.15
CA LEU A 222 -4.71 3.19 -21.35
C LEU A 222 -3.26 3.65 -21.58
N THR A 223 -2.31 2.70 -21.58
CA THR A 223 -0.89 2.99 -21.83
C THR A 223 -0.67 3.54 -23.24
N ILE A 224 -1.30 2.93 -24.25
CA ILE A 224 -1.23 3.34 -25.66
C ILE A 224 -1.85 4.74 -25.85
N ARG A 225 -3.02 5.01 -25.27
CA ARG A 225 -3.71 6.31 -25.36
C ARG A 225 -2.87 7.43 -24.75
N LEU A 226 -2.29 7.20 -23.57
CA LEU A 226 -1.46 8.17 -22.86
C LEU A 226 -0.18 8.55 -23.63
N GLN A 227 0.38 7.60 -24.37
CA GLN A 227 1.56 7.84 -25.20
C GLN A 227 1.22 8.44 -26.56
N TRP A 228 0.08 8.03 -27.15
CA TRP A 228 -0.42 8.61 -28.41
C TRP A 228 -0.67 10.12 -28.29
N GLN A 229 -1.30 10.57 -27.20
CA GLN A 229 -1.54 12.00 -26.93
C GLN A 229 -0.26 12.86 -26.85
N ARG A 230 0.93 12.24 -26.79
CA ARG A 230 2.21 12.92 -26.57
C ARG A 230 3.24 12.69 -27.67
N ARG A 231 2.85 12.02 -28.76
CA ARG A 231 3.76 11.68 -29.89
C ARG A 231 4.26 12.91 -30.67
N GLY A 232 3.88 14.14 -30.30
CA GLY A 232 4.34 15.36 -30.95
C GLY A 232 5.84 15.59 -30.75
N ASN A 233 6.60 15.51 -31.87
CA ASN A 233 8.00 15.92 -32.06
C ASN A 233 9.14 15.04 -31.49
N LYS A 234 9.02 13.71 -31.47
CA LYS A 234 10.18 12.82 -31.22
C LYS A 234 10.79 12.22 -32.47
N SER A 235 12.12 12.14 -32.49
CA SER A 235 12.87 11.37 -33.47
C SER A 235 12.77 9.87 -33.16
N TYR A 236 12.48 9.06 -34.19
CA TYR A 236 12.45 7.59 -34.08
C TYR A 236 13.75 7.00 -33.50
N LYS A 237 14.89 7.69 -33.64
CA LYS A 237 16.19 7.22 -33.13
C LYS A 237 16.28 7.22 -31.60
N ASP A 238 15.62 8.16 -30.93
CA ASP A 238 15.69 8.28 -29.46
C ASP A 238 14.75 7.28 -28.78
N GLU A 239 13.66 6.88 -29.44
CA GLU A 239 12.70 5.92 -28.90
C GLU A 239 13.25 4.48 -28.87
N PHE A 240 14.05 4.08 -29.86
CA PHE A 240 14.62 2.73 -29.98
C PHE A 240 15.96 2.53 -29.27
N LYS A 241 16.44 3.50 -28.49
CA LYS A 241 17.64 3.32 -27.67
C LYS A 241 17.35 2.35 -26.51
N PRO A 242 18.09 1.24 -26.34
CA PRO A 242 17.92 0.38 -25.18
C PRO A 242 18.41 1.12 -23.92
N GLU A 243 17.56 1.19 -22.90
CA GLU A 243 17.89 1.89 -21.66
C GLU A 243 18.87 1.06 -20.83
N LYS A 244 19.83 1.73 -20.16
CA LYS A 244 20.96 1.03 -19.51
C LYS A 244 20.49 0.14 -18.37
N PHE A 245 19.43 0.56 -17.67
CA PHE A 245 18.88 -0.20 -16.56
C PHE A 245 18.44 -1.62 -16.97
N TRP A 246 18.07 -1.87 -18.24
CA TRP A 246 17.70 -3.18 -18.76
C TRP A 246 18.85 -4.19 -18.84
N ILE A 247 20.09 -3.72 -18.89
CA ILE A 247 21.26 -4.58 -19.13
C ILE A 247 22.20 -4.59 -17.92
N GLN A 248 22.06 -3.58 -17.05
CA GLN A 248 22.93 -3.31 -15.91
C GLN A 248 23.14 -4.53 -15.00
N GLN A 249 22.08 -5.30 -14.72
CA GLN A 249 22.19 -6.49 -13.86
C GLN A 249 23.16 -7.54 -14.44
N PHE A 250 23.05 -7.83 -15.74
CA PHE A 250 23.90 -8.82 -16.39
C PHE A 250 25.35 -8.33 -16.46
N ILE A 251 25.56 -7.03 -16.61
CA ILE A 251 26.89 -6.40 -16.57
C ILE A 251 27.49 -6.52 -15.17
N GLU A 252 26.74 -6.19 -14.11
CA GLU A 252 27.20 -6.32 -12.73
C GLU A 252 27.50 -7.77 -12.36
N ILE A 253 26.63 -8.71 -12.77
CA ILE A 253 26.87 -10.14 -12.56
C ILE A 253 28.12 -10.57 -13.34
N LYS A 254 28.35 -10.06 -14.55
CA LYS A 254 29.55 -10.35 -15.36
C LYS A 254 30.82 -9.91 -14.64
N GLU A 255 30.83 -8.71 -14.07
CA GLU A 255 31.97 -8.13 -13.33
C GLU A 255 32.27 -8.82 -11.99
N ARG A 256 31.27 -9.41 -11.32
CA ARG A 256 31.48 -10.10 -10.04
C ARG A 256 32.28 -11.41 -10.19
N PRO A 257 33.36 -11.61 -9.42
CA PRO A 257 34.08 -12.89 -9.40
C PRO A 257 33.19 -13.99 -8.80
N PHE A 258 33.20 -15.18 -9.41
CA PHE A 258 32.47 -16.33 -8.90
C PHE A 258 33.14 -16.85 -7.62
N ASN A 259 32.50 -16.67 -6.46
CA ASN A 259 32.95 -17.19 -5.17
C ASN A 259 32.55 -18.67 -4.95
N LEU A 260 32.79 -19.52 -5.95
CA LEU A 260 32.68 -20.97 -5.75
C LEU A 260 34.02 -21.49 -5.24
N HIS A 261 34.00 -22.21 -4.11
CA HIS A 261 35.18 -22.78 -3.47
C HIS A 261 35.68 -24.02 -4.24
N ILE A 262 36.06 -23.83 -5.51
CA ILE A 262 36.54 -24.89 -6.41
C ILE A 262 38.07 -24.89 -6.39
N ARG A 263 38.65 -26.01 -5.97
CA ARG A 263 40.10 -26.20 -5.77
C ARG A 263 40.91 -26.15 -7.08
N SER A 264 40.28 -26.38 -8.24
CA SER A 264 40.93 -26.44 -9.56
C SER A 264 40.96 -25.09 -10.30
N ARG A 265 42.17 -24.56 -10.55
CA ARG A 265 42.38 -23.31 -11.32
C ARG A 265 41.84 -23.39 -12.76
N ARG A 266 41.98 -24.54 -13.43
CA ARG A 266 41.54 -24.76 -14.82
C ARG A 266 40.00 -24.80 -14.91
N CYS A 267 39.35 -25.48 -13.98
CA CYS A 267 37.88 -25.54 -13.92
C CYS A 267 37.29 -24.17 -13.61
N ARG A 268 37.89 -23.41 -12.67
CA ARG A 268 37.48 -22.03 -12.38
C ARG A 268 37.59 -21.11 -13.60
N LYS A 269 38.64 -21.25 -14.41
CA LYS A 269 38.79 -20.49 -15.66
C LYS A 269 37.68 -20.85 -16.67
N LEU A 270 37.44 -22.14 -16.91
CA LEU A 270 36.40 -22.59 -17.83
C LEU A 270 35.00 -22.14 -17.39
N ILE A 271 34.67 -22.22 -16.10
CA ILE A 271 33.39 -21.76 -15.55
C ILE A 271 33.23 -20.24 -15.73
N HIS A 272 34.30 -19.48 -15.52
CA HIS A 272 34.28 -18.04 -15.71
C HIS A 272 34.11 -17.65 -17.18
N ASP A 273 34.82 -18.33 -18.09
CA ASP A 273 34.70 -18.11 -19.52
C ASP A 273 33.30 -18.50 -20.02
N SER A 274 32.77 -19.64 -19.57
CA SER A 274 31.40 -20.06 -19.92
C SER A 274 30.34 -19.11 -19.39
N LYS A 275 30.51 -18.60 -18.17
CA LYS A 275 29.62 -17.58 -17.58
C LYS A 275 29.57 -16.33 -18.45
N ASN A 276 30.73 -15.83 -18.88
CA ASN A 276 30.80 -14.63 -19.70
C ASN A 276 30.08 -14.82 -21.04
N VAL A 277 30.27 -15.97 -21.70
CA VAL A 277 29.56 -16.29 -22.94
C VAL A 277 28.06 -16.36 -22.72
N VAL A 278 27.60 -17.01 -21.65
CA VAL A 278 26.17 -17.10 -21.32
C VAL A 278 25.58 -15.72 -21.05
N LEU A 279 26.25 -14.89 -20.25
CA LEU A 279 25.78 -13.54 -19.94
C LEU A 279 25.75 -12.65 -21.18
N ASP A 280 26.73 -12.75 -22.08
CA ASP A 280 26.73 -11.99 -23.34
C ASP A 280 25.56 -12.41 -24.25
N MET A 281 25.21 -13.69 -24.27
CA MET A 281 24.00 -14.15 -24.96
C MET A 281 22.72 -13.61 -24.30
N LEU A 282 22.62 -13.66 -22.97
CA LEU A 282 21.46 -13.12 -22.24
C LEU A 282 21.28 -11.62 -22.46
N ILE A 283 22.38 -10.85 -22.48
CA ILE A 283 22.36 -9.41 -22.78
C ILE A 283 21.79 -9.17 -24.19
N ARG A 284 22.26 -9.91 -25.20
CA ARG A 284 21.74 -9.78 -26.57
C ARG A 284 20.25 -10.11 -26.65
N ILE A 285 19.81 -11.18 -25.97
CA ILE A 285 18.40 -11.57 -25.91
C ILE A 285 17.57 -10.49 -25.23
N GLN A 286 18.01 -9.97 -24.08
CA GLN A 286 17.33 -8.88 -23.35
C GLN A 286 17.16 -7.64 -24.22
N VAL A 287 18.22 -7.23 -24.93
CA VAL A 287 18.16 -6.10 -25.88
C VAL A 287 17.15 -6.39 -26.99
N GLY A 288 17.17 -7.60 -27.56
CA GLY A 288 16.23 -8.03 -28.58
C GLY A 288 14.78 -7.97 -28.10
N ILE A 289 14.50 -8.44 -26.88
CA ILE A 289 13.16 -8.40 -26.26
C ILE A 289 12.69 -6.97 -26.06
N VAL A 290 13.56 -6.08 -25.56
CA VAL A 290 13.21 -4.67 -25.34
C VAL A 290 12.90 -3.98 -26.67
N LEU A 291 13.75 -4.15 -27.68
CA LEU A 291 13.54 -3.57 -29.02
C LEU A 291 12.27 -4.13 -29.67
N GLY A 292 12.05 -5.44 -29.59
CA GLY A 292 10.85 -6.10 -30.08
C GLY A 292 9.59 -5.60 -29.37
N SER A 293 9.64 -5.44 -28.05
CA SER A 293 8.53 -4.90 -27.25
C SER A 293 8.21 -3.46 -27.63
N LYS A 294 9.23 -2.63 -27.91
CA LYS A 294 9.05 -1.25 -28.40
C LYS A 294 8.41 -1.24 -29.79
N ALA A 295 8.83 -2.14 -30.68
CA ALA A 295 8.22 -2.29 -32.00
C ALA A 295 6.75 -2.75 -31.92
N VAL A 296 6.44 -3.75 -31.10
CA VAL A 296 5.06 -4.21 -30.84
C VAL A 296 4.21 -3.06 -30.34
N ARG A 297 4.70 -2.28 -29.38
CA ARG A 297 4.01 -1.10 -28.85
C ARG A 297 3.74 -0.05 -29.95
N LEU A 298 4.73 0.24 -30.79
CA LEU A 298 4.60 1.19 -31.90
C LEU A 298 3.53 0.73 -32.89
N ILE A 299 3.57 -0.55 -33.27
CA ILE A 299 2.58 -1.16 -34.16
C ILE A 299 1.19 -1.06 -33.54
N SER A 300 1.03 -1.37 -32.25
CA SER A 300 -0.24 -1.24 -31.54
C SER A 300 -0.77 0.20 -31.52
N ILE A 301 0.10 1.21 -31.32
CA ILE A 301 -0.30 2.62 -31.41
C ILE A 301 -0.81 2.95 -32.81
N LEU A 302 -0.14 2.49 -33.87
CA LEU A 302 -0.57 2.73 -35.25
C LEU A 302 -1.94 2.12 -35.55
N PHE A 303 -2.17 0.87 -35.11
CA PHE A 303 -3.47 0.20 -35.27
C PHE A 303 -4.60 0.84 -34.46
N MET A 304 -4.31 1.32 -33.23
CA MET A 304 -5.32 1.94 -32.35
C MET A 304 -5.56 3.42 -32.65
N SER A 305 -4.64 4.10 -33.33
CA SER A 305 -4.75 5.52 -33.70
C SER A 305 -6.07 5.90 -34.39
N PRO A 306 -6.57 5.18 -35.41
CA PRO A 306 -7.85 5.53 -36.04
C PRO A 306 -9.05 5.40 -35.09
N ILE A 307 -9.02 4.40 -34.20
CA ILE A 307 -10.08 4.17 -33.20
C ILE A 307 -10.04 5.30 -32.16
N LEU A 308 -8.86 5.68 -31.68
CA LEU A 308 -8.68 6.77 -30.72
C LEU A 308 -9.12 8.12 -31.29
N LEU A 309 -8.76 8.41 -32.56
CA LEU A 309 -9.22 9.61 -33.27
C LEU A 309 -10.76 9.65 -33.36
N PHE A 310 -11.39 8.51 -33.67
CA PHE A 310 -12.84 8.40 -33.71
C PHE A 310 -13.47 8.61 -32.32
N CYS A 311 -12.92 7.99 -31.27
CA CYS A 311 -13.39 8.16 -29.90
C CYS A 311 -13.24 9.60 -29.39
N ASP A 312 -12.11 10.25 -29.68
CA ASP A 312 -11.89 11.64 -29.26
C ASP A 312 -12.83 12.59 -30.00
N LEU A 313 -13.09 12.36 -31.31
CA LEU A 313 -14.11 13.08 -32.08
C LEU A 313 -15.52 12.91 -31.47
N CYS A 314 -15.90 11.70 -31.08
CA CYS A 314 -17.16 11.45 -30.37
C CYS A 314 -17.20 12.13 -28.99
N SER A 315 -16.07 12.18 -28.28
CA SER A 315 -15.99 12.80 -26.96
C SER A 315 -16.05 14.33 -27.01
N ASP A 316 -15.47 14.94 -28.05
CA ASP A 316 -15.52 16.39 -28.28
C ASP A 316 -16.91 16.83 -28.72
N LEU A 317 -17.61 16.00 -29.50
CA LEU A 317 -19.03 16.17 -29.78
C LEU A 317 -19.85 16.13 -28.48
N ARG A 318 -19.53 15.22 -27.54
CA ARG A 318 -20.21 15.12 -26.24
C ARG A 318 -19.90 16.29 -25.30
N LYS A 319 -18.65 16.77 -25.28
CA LYS A 319 -18.23 17.92 -24.46
C LYS A 319 -18.82 19.24 -24.92
N LYS A 320 -19.12 19.40 -26.22
CA LYS A 320 -19.89 20.55 -26.72
C LYS A 320 -21.29 20.68 -26.09
N PHE A 321 -21.81 19.63 -25.44
CA PHE A 321 -23.09 19.62 -24.71
C PHE A 321 -22.94 19.74 -23.18
N SER A 322 -21.75 20.04 -22.64
CA SER A 322 -21.56 20.22 -21.19
C SER A 322 -20.81 21.54 -20.90
N PRO A 323 -21.18 22.27 -19.83
CA PRO A 323 -20.55 23.54 -19.50
C PRO A 323 -19.07 23.36 -19.11
N PRO A 324 -18.20 24.35 -19.40
CA PRO A 324 -16.76 24.22 -19.20
C PRO A 324 -16.38 24.31 -17.73
N GLU A 325 -15.71 23.29 -17.20
CA GLU A 325 -15.05 23.34 -15.90
C GLU A 325 -13.72 24.11 -15.99
N GLY A 326 -13.56 25.09 -15.11
CA GLY A 326 -12.41 25.98 -15.05
C GLY A 326 -11.10 25.24 -14.76
N SER A 327 -10.09 25.48 -15.60
CA SER A 327 -8.75 24.91 -15.41
C SER A 327 -7.93 25.80 -14.48
N ALA A 328 -7.98 25.52 -13.18
CA ALA A 328 -7.01 26.09 -12.25
C ALA A 328 -5.60 25.54 -12.56
N SER A 329 -4.62 26.43 -12.73
CA SER A 329 -3.21 26.09 -12.94
C SER A 329 -2.66 25.40 -11.69
N LYS A 330 -2.50 24.07 -11.76
CA LYS A 330 -1.91 23.28 -10.68
C LYS A 330 -0.41 23.53 -10.57
N PRO A 331 0.15 23.57 -9.35
CA PRO A 331 1.59 23.71 -9.15
C PRO A 331 2.36 22.54 -9.79
N ASP A 332 3.53 22.84 -10.34
CA ASP A 332 4.37 21.87 -11.04
C ASP A 332 5.21 21.07 -10.04
N PHE A 333 4.81 19.82 -9.80
CA PHE A 333 5.55 18.85 -8.97
C PHE A 333 6.40 17.89 -9.82
N SER A 334 6.65 18.20 -11.10
CA SER A 334 7.37 17.33 -12.03
C SER A 334 8.74 16.89 -11.51
N GLN A 335 9.43 17.74 -10.74
CA GLN A 335 10.73 17.44 -10.14
C GLN A 335 10.70 16.30 -9.10
N TYR A 336 9.55 16.00 -8.50
CA TYR A 336 9.37 14.97 -7.47
C TYR A 336 9.02 13.59 -8.05
N ILE A 337 8.95 13.47 -9.38
CA ILE A 337 8.60 12.22 -10.06
C ILE A 337 9.87 11.40 -10.28
N LEU A 338 9.87 10.16 -9.77
CA LEU A 338 10.95 9.22 -10.03
C LEU A 338 10.69 8.46 -11.34
N HIS A 339 11.37 8.92 -12.40
CA HIS A 339 11.37 8.25 -13.70
C HIS A 339 12.47 7.17 -13.80
N LEU A 340 12.22 6.08 -14.53
CA LEU A 340 13.31 5.33 -15.15
C LEU A 340 13.76 6.02 -16.44
N GLU A 341 14.99 5.72 -16.87
CA GLU A 341 15.54 6.18 -18.14
C GLU A 341 14.55 5.84 -19.27
N GLY A 342 14.23 6.79 -20.15
CA GLY A 342 13.25 6.62 -21.23
C GLY A 342 11.79 6.98 -20.90
N GLU A 343 11.46 7.34 -19.65
CA GLU A 343 10.06 7.57 -19.22
C GLU A 343 9.76 9.01 -18.76
N GLU A 344 10.60 9.97 -19.13
CA GLU A 344 10.54 11.38 -18.69
C GLU A 344 9.18 12.04 -18.99
N GLU A 345 8.52 11.68 -20.08
CA GLU A 345 7.23 12.26 -20.46
C GLU A 345 6.05 11.66 -19.69
N LEU A 346 6.14 10.41 -19.21
CA LEU A 346 5.04 9.74 -18.50
C LEU A 346 4.70 10.43 -17.17
N GLY A 347 5.66 11.17 -16.61
CA GLY A 347 5.52 11.87 -15.33
C GLY A 347 4.37 12.85 -15.29
N HIS A 348 4.19 13.69 -16.31
CA HIS A 348 3.20 14.76 -16.22
C HIS A 348 1.73 14.24 -16.18
N VAL A 349 1.44 13.07 -16.75
CA VAL A 349 0.07 12.47 -16.65
C VAL A 349 -0.08 11.82 -15.29
N MET A 350 0.94 11.10 -14.84
CA MET A 350 0.94 10.46 -13.53
C MET A 350 0.81 11.48 -12.41
N MET A 351 1.49 12.62 -12.56
CA MET A 351 1.32 13.79 -11.70
C MET A 351 -0.12 14.27 -11.68
N ARG A 352 -0.73 14.48 -12.84
CA ARG A 352 -2.12 14.94 -12.90
C ARG A 352 -3.07 13.99 -12.17
N ASN A 353 -3.00 12.70 -12.48
CA ASN A 353 -3.86 11.67 -11.90
C ASN A 353 -3.63 11.50 -10.39
N ASN A 354 -2.39 11.53 -9.93
CA ASN A 354 -2.07 11.41 -8.51
C ASN A 354 -2.47 12.67 -7.74
N CYS A 355 -2.21 13.86 -8.28
CA CYS A 355 -2.68 15.11 -7.69
C CYS A 355 -4.21 15.13 -7.61
N ASP A 356 -4.92 14.66 -8.64
CA ASP A 356 -6.38 14.51 -8.61
C ASP A 356 -6.82 13.52 -7.51
N THR A 357 -6.10 12.42 -7.34
CA THR A 357 -6.41 11.40 -6.32
C THR A 357 -6.21 11.94 -4.91
N ILE A 358 -5.09 12.63 -4.66
CA ILE A 358 -4.81 13.28 -3.38
C ILE A 358 -5.84 14.37 -3.08
N GLU A 359 -6.24 15.17 -4.07
CA GLU A 359 -7.30 16.18 -3.87
C GLU A 359 -8.64 15.53 -3.52
N ARG A 360 -8.99 14.40 -4.15
CA ARG A 360 -10.18 13.62 -3.76
C ARG A 360 -10.09 13.09 -2.34
N TRP A 361 -8.92 12.62 -1.91
CA TRP A 361 -8.71 12.17 -0.52
C TRP A 361 -8.85 13.31 0.48
N ILE A 362 -8.31 14.49 0.16
CA ILE A 362 -8.51 15.71 0.96
C ILE A 362 -9.99 16.06 1.03
N GLN A 363 -10.71 15.98 -0.09
CA GLN A 363 -12.14 16.25 -0.13
C GLN A 363 -12.95 15.24 0.69
N MET A 364 -12.61 13.94 0.63
CA MET A 364 -13.22 12.93 1.50
C MET A 364 -12.92 13.20 2.98
N GLY A 365 -11.69 13.59 3.31
CA GLY A 365 -11.33 13.99 4.66
C GLY A 365 -12.12 15.19 5.18
N LYS A 366 -12.36 16.19 4.32
CA LYS A 366 -13.25 17.34 4.64
C LYS A 366 -14.69 16.92 4.88
N ASN A 367 -15.19 15.96 4.09
CA ASN A 367 -16.56 15.45 4.26
C ASN A 367 -16.71 14.60 5.54
N ASN A 368 -15.64 13.93 5.99
CA ASN A 368 -15.60 13.06 7.16
C ASN A 368 -14.88 13.70 8.36
N GLN A 369 -15.03 15.01 8.54
CA GLN A 369 -14.34 15.75 9.59
C GLN A 369 -14.82 15.31 11.00
N PRO A 370 -13.90 15.12 11.97
CA PRO A 370 -14.24 14.74 13.34
C PRO A 370 -14.85 15.95 14.07
N LYS A 371 -16.19 15.99 14.14
CA LYS A 371 -16.93 17.16 14.63
C LYS A 371 -16.64 17.46 16.10
N HIS A 372 -16.58 16.43 16.94
CA HIS A 372 -16.40 16.59 18.38
C HIS A 372 -14.95 16.95 18.72
N LEU A 373 -13.98 16.38 18.00
CA LEU A 373 -12.57 16.76 18.17
C LEU A 373 -12.32 18.21 17.75
N VAL A 374 -12.87 18.64 16.60
CA VAL A 374 -12.71 20.02 16.13
C VAL A 374 -13.34 20.99 17.13
N GLN A 375 -14.55 20.70 17.60
CA GLN A 375 -15.21 21.50 18.63
C GLN A 375 -14.35 21.61 19.91
N LEU A 376 -13.78 20.49 20.38
CA LEU A 376 -12.90 20.49 21.56
C LEU A 376 -11.66 21.37 21.34
N LEU A 377 -11.06 21.34 20.14
CA LEU A 377 -9.87 22.12 19.81
C LEU A 377 -10.18 23.61 19.64
N GLU A 378 -11.33 23.97 19.07
CA GLU A 378 -11.77 25.38 18.90
C GLU A 378 -12.12 26.05 20.23
N GLU A 379 -12.62 25.29 21.20
CA GLU A 379 -12.97 25.77 22.54
C GLU A 379 -11.74 25.95 23.46
N THR A 380 -10.56 25.47 23.04
CA THR A 380 -9.31 25.52 23.81
C THR A 380 -8.50 26.81 23.54
N ASP A 381 -7.70 27.27 24.51
CA ASP A 381 -6.81 28.42 24.36
C ASP A 381 -5.91 28.27 23.11
N PRO A 382 -5.78 29.30 22.23
CA PRO A 382 -4.91 29.27 21.06
C PRO A 382 -3.42 29.04 21.38
N ARG A 383 -2.99 29.16 22.64
CA ARG A 383 -1.66 28.76 23.12
C ARG A 383 -1.45 27.25 23.17
N GLY A 384 -2.50 26.45 22.91
CA GLY A 384 -2.44 24.98 22.88
C GLY A 384 -2.54 24.35 24.27
N PHE A 385 -2.01 23.13 24.39
CA PHE A 385 -1.95 22.37 25.65
C PHE A 385 -0.50 22.29 26.16
N PRO A 386 0.11 23.39 26.67
CA PRO A 386 1.49 23.34 27.16
C PRO A 386 1.66 22.32 28.29
N GLY A 387 0.65 22.14 29.15
CA GLY A 387 0.66 21.12 30.20
C GLY A 387 0.68 19.67 29.72
N VAL A 388 0.40 19.40 28.43
CA VAL A 388 0.57 18.06 27.82
C VAL A 388 2.01 17.83 27.34
N MET A 389 2.87 18.85 27.30
CA MET A 389 4.31 18.63 27.13
C MET A 389 4.99 18.31 28.47
N ASP A 390 4.37 18.72 29.59
CA ASP A 390 4.92 18.60 30.94
C ASP A 390 4.21 17.52 31.79
N PHE A 391 3.38 16.65 31.19
CA PHE A 391 2.59 15.66 31.93
C PHE A 391 3.41 14.55 32.60
N ASP A 392 4.66 14.37 32.17
CA ASP A 392 5.58 13.37 32.70
C ASP A 392 6.92 14.04 33.02
N SER A 393 7.29 14.02 34.30
CA SER A 393 8.49 14.69 34.81
C SER A 393 9.52 13.69 35.31
N ASP A 394 10.78 13.91 34.94
CA ASP A 394 11.94 13.15 35.44
C ASP A 394 12.13 13.31 36.97
N ALA A 395 11.46 14.28 37.59
CA ALA A 395 11.45 14.43 39.04
C ALA A 395 10.62 13.36 39.77
N VAL A 396 9.75 12.63 39.05
CA VAL A 396 8.96 11.52 39.62
C VAL A 396 9.71 10.19 39.43
N PRO A 397 10.10 9.50 40.52
CA PRO A 397 10.80 8.22 40.39
C PRO A 397 9.90 7.16 39.75
N PRO A 398 10.42 6.30 38.86
CA PRO A 398 9.64 5.21 38.28
C PRO A 398 9.29 4.13 39.32
N LEU A 399 8.20 3.38 39.09
CA LEU A 399 7.77 2.29 39.97
C LEU A 399 8.69 1.06 39.94
N ASP A 400 9.53 0.95 38.92
CA ASP A 400 10.57 -0.09 38.81
C ASP A 400 11.86 0.51 38.26
N SER A 401 12.95 -0.27 38.34
CA SER A 401 14.27 0.10 37.84
C SER A 401 14.35 0.38 36.33
N ALA A 402 13.30 0.05 35.58
CA ALA A 402 13.23 0.23 34.13
C ALA A 402 11.88 0.84 33.70
N GLU A 403 11.92 1.79 32.77
CA GLU A 403 10.73 2.48 32.25
C GLU A 403 10.19 1.86 30.96
N PRO A 404 8.86 1.82 30.76
CA PRO A 404 8.25 1.37 29.52
C PRO A 404 8.45 2.41 28.40
N PRO A 405 8.52 1.98 27.13
CA PRO A 405 8.63 2.92 26.02
C PRO A 405 7.39 3.82 25.96
N ASN A 406 7.63 5.12 25.82
CA ASN A 406 6.62 6.17 25.81
C ASN A 406 5.73 6.07 24.55
N ASN A 407 4.43 6.32 24.70
CA ASN A 407 3.45 6.40 23.63
C ASN A 407 2.51 7.59 23.90
N TRP A 408 1.79 8.06 22.89
CA TRP A 408 0.85 9.19 23.01
C TRP A 408 -0.54 8.74 23.45
N ALA A 409 -0.99 7.56 23.01
CA ALA A 409 -2.34 7.08 23.28
C ALA A 409 -2.62 6.83 24.78
N LEU A 410 -1.64 6.28 25.52
CA LEU A 410 -1.84 5.92 26.94
C LEU A 410 -1.85 7.14 27.88
N PRO A 411 -0.96 8.14 27.73
CA PRO A 411 -1.08 9.40 28.44
C PRO A 411 -2.42 10.10 28.19
N ILE A 412 -2.89 10.16 26.93
CA ILE A 412 -4.19 10.76 26.60
C ILE A 412 -5.34 10.03 27.31
N ALA A 413 -5.34 8.70 27.28
CA ALA A 413 -6.35 7.90 28.01
C ALA A 413 -6.28 8.11 29.53
N THR A 414 -5.07 8.25 30.07
CA THR A 414 -4.84 8.48 31.51
C THR A 414 -5.29 9.86 31.95
N LEU A 415 -4.90 10.92 31.23
CA LEU A 415 -5.34 12.28 31.47
C LEU A 415 -6.87 12.41 31.38
N THR A 416 -7.49 11.69 30.43
CA THR A 416 -8.95 11.63 30.34
C THR A 416 -9.58 10.93 31.55
N SER A 417 -8.94 9.87 32.07
CA SER A 417 -9.38 9.19 33.29
C SER A 417 -9.34 10.14 34.49
N ILE A 418 -8.25 10.90 34.64
CA ILE A 418 -8.09 11.92 35.69
C ILE A 418 -9.14 13.02 35.54
N ALA A 419 -9.33 13.55 34.33
CA ALA A 419 -10.35 14.57 34.05
C ALA A 419 -11.77 14.11 34.41
N VAL A 420 -12.09 12.83 34.19
CA VAL A 420 -13.38 12.24 34.57
C VAL A 420 -13.51 12.04 36.09
N ALA A 421 -12.42 11.89 36.82
CA ALA A 421 -12.40 11.66 38.27
C ALA A 421 -12.44 12.96 39.11
N ILE A 422 -12.12 14.11 38.52
CA ILE A 422 -12.10 15.39 39.23
C ILE A 422 -13.54 15.84 39.58
N PRO A 423 -13.80 16.27 40.83
CA PRO A 423 -15.11 16.76 41.26
C PRO A 423 -15.48 18.10 40.60
N ASP A 424 -16.77 18.44 40.63
CA ASP A 424 -17.35 19.72 40.17
C ASP A 424 -17.19 20.06 38.67
N ILE A 425 -16.88 19.06 37.83
CA ILE A 425 -16.90 19.22 36.37
C ILE A 425 -18.31 18.98 35.83
N ASP A 426 -18.79 19.94 35.05
CA ASP A 426 -20.07 19.88 34.35
C ASP A 426 -20.22 18.56 33.53
N PRO A 427 -21.34 17.81 33.70
CA PRO A 427 -21.55 16.56 32.99
C PRO A 427 -21.54 16.70 31.45
N SER A 428 -21.94 17.85 30.91
CA SER A 428 -21.92 18.08 29.45
C SER A 428 -20.48 18.26 28.95
N ALA A 429 -19.62 18.96 29.71
CA ALA A 429 -18.20 19.10 29.43
C ALA A 429 -17.47 17.75 29.44
N ARG A 430 -17.79 16.91 30.42
CA ARG A 430 -17.27 15.53 30.51
C ARG A 430 -17.63 14.70 29.28
N LYS A 431 -18.90 14.72 28.86
CA LYS A 431 -19.36 14.01 27.65
C LYS A 431 -18.69 14.53 26.38
N ARG A 432 -18.50 15.85 26.25
CA ARG A 432 -17.80 16.46 25.11
C ARG A 432 -16.32 16.06 25.06
N LEU A 433 -15.63 16.08 26.21
CA LEU A 433 -14.25 15.60 26.31
C LEU A 433 -14.14 14.13 25.85
N LEU A 434 -15.00 13.24 26.37
CA LEU A 434 -15.00 11.83 25.99
C LEU A 434 -15.22 11.62 24.48
N ARG A 435 -16.18 12.33 23.87
CA ARG A 435 -16.42 12.24 22.42
C ARG A 435 -15.25 12.78 21.61
N GLY A 436 -14.68 13.92 22.01
CA GLY A 436 -13.53 14.52 21.34
C GLY A 436 -12.27 13.64 21.43
N VAL A 437 -11.98 13.10 22.61
CA VAL A 437 -10.85 12.16 22.81
C VAL A 437 -11.07 10.86 22.06
N ARG A 438 -12.30 10.33 21.99
CA ARG A 438 -12.63 9.13 21.20
C ARG A 438 -12.28 9.33 19.72
N GLU A 439 -12.68 10.47 19.15
CA GLU A 439 -12.33 10.82 17.77
C GLU A 439 -10.82 11.08 17.61
N GLY A 440 -10.18 11.77 18.56
CA GLY A 440 -8.74 12.06 18.57
C GLY A 440 -7.86 10.82 18.64
N LEU A 441 -8.21 9.85 19.49
CA LEU A 441 -7.48 8.59 19.65
C LEU A 441 -7.46 7.78 18.36
N MET A 442 -8.46 7.90 17.48
CA MET A 442 -8.43 7.28 16.15
C MET A 442 -7.23 7.77 15.33
N TYR A 443 -6.96 9.09 15.32
CA TYR A 443 -5.82 9.66 14.62
C TYR A 443 -4.49 9.34 15.28
N VAL A 444 -4.42 9.41 16.61
CA VAL A 444 -3.20 9.05 17.38
C VAL A 444 -2.80 7.61 17.10
N ASN A 445 -3.76 6.68 17.10
CA ASN A 445 -3.51 5.27 16.80
C ASN A 445 -2.97 5.07 15.38
N ILE A 446 -3.50 5.80 14.38
CA ILE A 446 -2.99 5.75 13.00
C ILE A 446 -1.54 6.22 12.94
N VAL A 447 -1.21 7.33 13.62
CA VAL A 447 0.14 7.89 13.62
C VAL A 447 1.12 6.96 14.33
N GLU A 448 0.77 6.45 15.51
CA GLU A 448 1.60 5.48 16.24
C GLU A 448 1.82 4.19 15.46
N GLU A 449 0.78 3.67 14.79
CA GLU A 449 0.89 2.45 13.98
C GLU A 449 1.87 2.63 12.81
N ARG A 450 1.88 3.81 12.19
CA ARG A 450 2.70 4.08 11.00
C ARG A 450 4.12 4.55 11.33
N LEU A 451 4.30 5.38 12.37
CA LEU A 451 5.62 5.90 12.75
C LEU A 451 6.39 4.94 13.66
N CYS A 452 5.70 4.15 14.48
CA CYS A 452 6.32 3.27 15.45
C CYS A 452 5.94 1.81 15.18
N ALA A 453 6.44 1.25 14.09
CA ALA A 453 6.29 -0.17 13.74
C ALA A 453 7.02 -1.14 14.71
N LYS A 454 7.45 -0.67 15.90
CA LYS A 454 8.05 -1.51 16.92
C LYS A 454 6.95 -2.31 17.62
N GLN A 455 7.14 -3.64 17.65
CA GLN A 455 6.33 -4.58 18.44
C GLN A 455 6.14 -4.12 19.90
N GLU A 456 7.12 -3.36 20.42
CA GLU A 456 7.21 -2.81 21.77
C GLU A 456 6.06 -1.88 22.19
N LEU A 457 5.37 -1.23 21.23
CA LEU A 457 4.25 -0.31 21.50
C LEU A 457 2.87 -0.95 21.37
N ILE A 458 2.77 -2.20 20.90
CA ILE A 458 1.48 -2.89 20.75
C ILE A 458 0.77 -3.02 22.11
N ASN A 459 1.53 -3.38 23.15
CA ASN A 459 0.98 -3.53 24.49
C ASN A 459 0.57 -2.17 25.09
N ALA A 460 1.29 -1.09 24.75
CA ALA A 460 0.96 0.26 25.17
C ALA A 460 -0.35 0.75 24.53
N ARG A 461 -0.54 0.48 23.23
CA ARG A 461 -1.78 0.79 22.50
C ARG A 461 -2.97 -0.02 23.02
N LYS A 462 -2.76 -1.32 23.28
CA LYS A 462 -3.77 -2.17 23.92
C LYS A 462 -4.16 -1.61 25.29
N ALA A 463 -3.18 -1.19 26.08
CA ALA A 463 -3.45 -0.58 27.38
C ALA A 463 -4.26 0.71 27.25
N ALA A 464 -3.87 1.61 26.35
CA ALA A 464 -4.60 2.84 26.08
C ALA A 464 -6.06 2.57 25.67
N SER A 465 -6.27 1.62 24.76
CA SER A 465 -7.61 1.24 24.29
C SER A 465 -8.47 0.62 25.39
N ILE A 466 -7.91 -0.26 26.23
CA ILE A 466 -8.64 -0.89 27.35
C ILE A 466 -8.98 0.14 28.41
N VAL A 467 -8.03 0.98 28.80
CA VAL A 467 -8.24 2.05 29.78
C VAL A 467 -9.30 3.02 29.27
N PHE A 468 -9.15 3.55 28.05
CA PHE A 468 -10.10 4.52 27.50
C PHE A 468 -11.50 3.92 27.36
N MET A 469 -11.63 2.68 26.88
CA MET A 469 -12.93 1.99 26.80
C MET A 469 -13.58 1.84 28.18
N GLY A 470 -12.79 1.51 29.22
CA GLY A 470 -13.27 1.44 30.60
C GLY A 470 -13.83 2.76 31.11
N VAL A 471 -13.13 3.85 30.83
CA VAL A 471 -13.50 5.21 31.25
C VAL A 471 -14.76 5.67 30.52
N ASP A 472 -14.79 5.48 29.21
CA ASP A 472 -15.82 5.97 28.30
C ASP A 472 -17.15 5.21 28.42
N LEU A 473 -17.11 3.89 28.62
CA LEU A 473 -18.32 3.07 28.75
C LEU A 473 -18.76 2.88 30.20
N TYR A 474 -17.81 2.69 31.12
CA TYR A 474 -18.11 2.24 32.49
C TYR A 474 -17.71 3.25 33.56
N HIS A 475 -17.09 4.38 33.20
CA HIS A 475 -16.54 5.35 34.15
C HIS A 475 -15.54 4.70 35.14
N LYS A 476 -14.80 3.71 34.64
CA LYS A 476 -13.83 2.93 35.41
C LYS A 476 -12.44 3.02 34.80
N TRP A 477 -11.44 3.19 35.65
CA TRP A 477 -10.05 2.97 35.29
C TRP A 477 -9.63 1.59 35.79
N LEU A 478 -9.40 0.65 34.86
CA LEU A 478 -9.29 -0.77 35.18
C LEU A 478 -10.52 -1.24 35.99
N ASP A 479 -10.33 -1.72 37.22
CA ASP A 479 -11.41 -2.15 38.12
C ASP A 479 -11.86 -1.04 39.09
N VAL A 480 -11.27 0.15 38.99
CA VAL A 480 -11.47 1.26 39.92
C VAL A 480 -12.56 2.20 39.41
N ASP A 481 -13.56 2.46 40.22
CA ASP A 481 -14.67 3.37 39.89
C ASP A 481 -14.26 4.83 40.07
N LEU A 482 -14.17 5.58 38.96
CA LEU A 482 -13.75 6.99 38.97
C LEU A 482 -14.82 7.90 39.56
N HIS A 483 -16.10 7.53 39.46
CA HIS A 483 -17.19 8.27 40.07
C HIS A 483 -17.14 8.13 41.59
N LYS A 484 -16.78 6.95 42.10
CA LYS A 484 -16.58 6.75 43.53
C LYS A 484 -15.46 7.63 44.08
N ILE A 485 -14.31 7.68 43.39
CA ILE A 485 -13.19 8.55 43.76
C ILE A 485 -13.62 10.03 43.75
N SER A 486 -14.35 10.45 42.71
CA SER A 486 -14.88 11.82 42.61
C SER A 486 -15.84 12.20 43.74
N LEU A 487 -16.53 11.24 44.37
CA LEU A 487 -17.42 11.48 45.50
C LEU A 487 -16.69 11.49 46.85
N GLN A 488 -15.51 10.85 46.92
CA GLN A 488 -14.71 10.73 48.15
C GLN A 488 -13.72 11.88 48.31
N GLY A 489 -13.13 12.35 47.20
CA GLY A 489 -12.24 13.51 47.18
C GLY A 489 -13.02 14.81 47.07
N ASN A 490 -12.87 15.70 48.05
CA ASN A 490 -13.44 17.05 48.03
C ASN A 490 -12.58 18.02 47.20
N THR A 491 -11.31 17.67 46.93
CA THR A 491 -10.39 18.52 46.16
C THR A 491 -9.69 17.75 45.04
N THR A 492 -9.23 18.47 44.01
CA THR A 492 -8.45 17.88 42.90
C THR A 492 -7.14 17.24 43.40
N LYS A 493 -6.53 17.77 44.46
CA LYS A 493 -5.32 17.21 45.08
C LYS A 493 -5.60 15.83 45.69
N GLU A 494 -6.68 15.70 46.46
CA GLU A 494 -7.10 14.42 47.06
C GLU A 494 -7.38 13.34 46.01
N VAL A 495 -8.04 13.71 44.90
CA VAL A 495 -8.29 12.77 43.79
C VAL A 495 -6.98 12.30 43.15
N LEU A 496 -6.03 13.21 42.92
CA LEU A 496 -4.74 12.85 42.34
C LEU A 496 -3.92 11.95 43.27
N GLU A 497 -3.93 12.21 44.59
CA GLU A 497 -3.28 11.37 45.60
C GLU A 497 -3.90 9.97 45.66
N GLU A 498 -5.24 9.89 45.63
CA GLU A 498 -5.96 8.61 45.64
C GLU A 498 -5.67 7.80 44.36
N LEU A 499 -5.66 8.44 43.19
CA LEU A 499 -5.31 7.78 41.92
C LEU A 499 -3.84 7.31 41.90
N ALA A 500 -2.90 8.12 42.40
CA ALA A 500 -1.49 7.75 42.49
C ALA A 500 -1.27 6.57 43.44
N CYS A 501 -1.90 6.58 44.62
CA CYS A 501 -1.85 5.48 45.58
C CYS A 501 -2.46 4.21 45.01
N THR A 502 -3.64 4.31 44.39
CA THR A 502 -4.32 3.16 43.77
C THR A 502 -3.48 2.56 42.65
N ALA A 503 -2.82 3.39 41.84
CA ALA A 503 -1.91 2.94 40.81
C ALA A 503 -0.69 2.19 41.37
N LYS A 504 -0.07 2.68 42.45
CA LYS A 504 0.99 1.96 43.18
C LYS A 504 0.51 0.59 43.65
N ASP A 505 -0.68 0.53 44.25
CA ASP A 505 -1.25 -0.72 44.77
C ASP A 505 -1.50 -1.75 43.68
N VAL A 506 -2.05 -1.33 42.53
CA VAL A 506 -2.24 -2.21 41.36
C VAL A 506 -0.90 -2.74 40.86
N PHE A 507 0.12 -1.89 40.79
CA PHE A 507 1.46 -2.29 40.36
C PHE A 507 2.10 -3.31 41.31
N VAL A 508 2.05 -3.06 42.62
CA VAL A 508 2.62 -3.94 43.65
C VAL A 508 1.89 -5.29 43.69
N LYS A 509 0.56 -5.29 43.65
CA LYS A 509 -0.25 -6.54 43.62
C LYS A 509 0.11 -7.40 42.41
N PHE A 510 0.35 -6.78 41.26
CA PHE A 510 0.73 -7.51 40.06
C PHE A 510 2.12 -8.13 40.17
N LYS A 511 3.09 -7.39 40.75
CA LYS A 511 4.48 -7.85 40.95
C LYS A 511 4.59 -8.97 41.99
N ALA A 512 3.68 -9.03 42.97
CA ALA A 512 3.68 -10.05 44.03
C ALA A 512 3.32 -11.48 43.55
N VAL A 513 2.77 -11.63 42.33
CA VAL A 513 2.38 -12.93 41.78
C VAL A 513 3.59 -13.60 41.10
N PRO A 514 4.03 -14.80 41.57
CA PRO A 514 5.26 -15.44 41.08
C PRO A 514 5.28 -15.69 39.57
N THR A 515 4.13 -16.02 38.96
CA THR A 515 3.98 -16.25 37.52
C THR A 515 4.19 -14.99 36.68
N HIS A 516 4.03 -13.80 37.26
CA HIS A 516 4.17 -12.52 36.58
C HIS A 516 5.60 -11.95 36.60
N VAL A 517 6.50 -12.52 37.41
CA VAL A 517 7.90 -12.08 37.49
C VAL A 517 8.63 -12.25 36.15
N HIS A 518 8.40 -13.37 35.46
CA HIS A 518 8.97 -13.60 34.12
C HIS A 518 8.39 -12.66 33.03
N LEU A 519 7.17 -12.13 33.23
CA LEU A 519 6.55 -11.14 32.33
C LEU A 519 7.05 -9.71 32.57
N MET A 520 7.75 -9.47 33.69
CA MET A 520 8.34 -8.18 34.05
C MET A 520 9.82 -8.03 33.64
N GLU A 521 10.48 -9.09 33.14
CA GLU A 521 11.89 -9.06 32.70
C GLU A 521 12.17 -8.10 31.53
N SER A 522 11.15 -7.79 30.72
CA SER A 522 11.25 -6.81 29.64
C SER A 522 10.15 -5.76 29.76
N THR A 523 10.53 -4.50 29.89
CA THR A 523 9.60 -3.35 29.99
C THR A 523 8.69 -3.19 28.78
N SER A 524 9.12 -3.69 27.61
CA SER A 524 8.29 -3.71 26.40
C SER A 524 7.21 -4.80 26.43
N ALA A 525 7.41 -5.86 27.21
CA ALA A 525 6.48 -6.98 27.39
C ALA A 525 5.52 -6.79 28.57
N TRP A 526 5.61 -5.67 29.31
CA TRP A 526 4.76 -5.41 30.46
C TRP A 526 3.27 -5.58 30.13
N PRO A 527 2.53 -6.31 30.99
CA PRO A 527 1.09 -6.48 30.84
C PRO A 527 0.35 -5.14 30.87
N VAL A 528 -0.83 -5.13 30.25
CA VAL A 528 -1.68 -3.94 30.10
C VAL A 528 -1.90 -3.22 31.43
N ASN A 529 -2.27 -3.96 32.49
CA ASN A 529 -2.59 -3.39 33.79
C ASN A 529 -1.39 -2.70 34.44
N VAL A 530 -0.19 -3.27 34.26
CA VAL A 530 1.07 -2.72 34.79
C VAL A 530 1.41 -1.40 34.09
N ARG A 531 1.27 -1.34 32.76
CA ARG A 531 1.53 -0.11 31.99
C ARG A 531 0.53 0.98 32.31
N ALA A 532 -0.74 0.63 32.42
CA ALA A 532 -1.79 1.56 32.83
C ALA A 532 -1.51 2.13 34.23
N ALA A 533 -1.15 1.26 35.19
CA ALA A 533 -0.78 1.67 36.55
C ALA A 533 0.44 2.59 36.57
N HIS A 534 1.51 2.23 35.84
CA HIS A 534 2.70 3.07 35.74
C HIS A 534 2.38 4.47 35.17
N SER A 535 1.59 4.53 34.10
CA SER A 535 1.17 5.79 33.47
C SER A 535 0.31 6.64 34.41
N MET A 536 -0.67 6.04 35.09
CA MET A 536 -1.52 6.75 36.06
C MET A 536 -0.69 7.32 37.20
N TYR A 537 0.21 6.52 37.78
CA TYR A 537 1.09 6.95 38.85
C TYR A 537 1.97 8.15 38.44
N ARG A 538 2.71 8.03 37.32
CA ARG A 538 3.63 9.08 36.85
C ARG A 538 2.91 10.39 36.57
N ILE A 539 1.77 10.33 35.88
CA ILE A 539 1.00 11.52 35.52
C ILE A 539 0.37 12.16 36.77
N SER A 540 -0.23 11.36 37.66
CA SER A 540 -0.84 11.89 38.87
C SER A 540 0.18 12.55 39.81
N GLU A 541 1.35 11.92 40.04
CA GLU A 541 2.42 12.52 40.86
C GLU A 541 3.03 13.75 40.19
N THR A 542 3.20 13.74 38.87
CA THR A 542 3.70 14.92 38.15
C THR A 542 2.74 16.09 38.34
N LEU A 543 1.44 15.86 38.22
CA LEU A 543 0.43 16.88 38.46
C LEU A 543 0.40 17.35 39.93
N LEU A 544 0.63 16.44 40.89
CA LEU A 544 0.74 16.79 42.31
C LEU A 544 1.95 17.68 42.59
N LEU A 545 3.11 17.39 42.01
CA LEU A 545 4.30 18.24 42.15
C LEU A 545 4.03 19.68 41.67
N HIS A 546 3.28 19.84 40.59
CA HIS A 546 2.87 21.15 40.09
C HIS A 546 1.86 21.86 41.02
N CYS A 547 0.98 21.12 41.72
CA CYS A 547 0.15 21.71 42.78
C CYS A 547 1.01 22.29 43.91
N GLU A 548 2.02 21.55 44.36
CA GLU A 548 2.83 21.88 45.54
C GLU A 548 3.86 22.99 45.31
N SER A 549 4.28 23.19 44.06
CA SER A 549 5.06 24.36 43.66
C SER A 549 4.19 25.62 43.55
N SER A 550 2.93 25.47 43.12
CA SER A 550 1.98 26.58 42.97
C SER A 550 1.58 27.23 44.31
N ASP A 551 1.57 26.49 45.42
CA ASP A 551 1.32 27.06 46.76
C ASP A 551 2.48 27.95 47.25
N ARG A 552 3.65 27.93 46.59
CA ARG A 552 4.85 28.68 46.99
C ARG A 552 5.17 29.91 46.14
N ASP A 553 4.72 29.97 44.89
CA ASP A 553 4.99 31.10 43.98
C ASP A 553 3.73 31.57 43.23
N MET A 554 3.16 32.69 43.70
CA MET A 554 2.00 33.36 43.11
C MET A 554 2.39 34.19 41.87
N SER A 555 2.60 33.57 40.70
CA SER A 555 2.43 34.33 39.43
C SER A 555 2.31 33.53 38.13
N ASN A 556 2.64 32.24 38.03
CA ASN A 556 2.64 31.57 36.71
C ASN A 556 2.07 30.14 36.60
N ASP A 557 1.89 29.38 37.69
CA ASP A 557 1.84 27.90 37.61
C ASP A 557 0.52 27.19 37.97
N GLU A 558 -0.58 27.90 38.21
CA GLU A 558 -1.95 27.31 38.14
C GLU A 558 -2.30 26.79 36.73
N ARG A 559 -1.40 26.96 35.74
CA ARG A 559 -1.67 26.80 34.33
C ARG A 559 -2.03 25.36 33.95
N ALA A 560 -1.31 24.32 34.37
CA ALA A 560 -1.59 22.93 33.96
C ALA A 560 -2.95 22.40 34.44
N LEU A 561 -3.33 22.67 35.70
CA LEU A 561 -4.64 22.31 36.25
C LEU A 561 -5.74 23.25 35.79
N SER A 562 -5.44 24.54 35.60
CA SER A 562 -6.37 25.48 34.98
C SER A 562 -6.60 25.13 33.52
N ASP A 563 -5.61 24.60 32.79
CA ASP A 563 -5.71 24.19 31.39
C ASP A 563 -6.49 22.88 31.30
N LEU A 564 -6.33 21.96 32.26
CA LEU A 564 -7.16 20.75 32.37
C LEU A 564 -8.62 21.09 32.75
N ARG A 565 -8.84 22.09 33.61
CA ARG A 565 -10.18 22.64 33.94
C ARG A 565 -10.76 23.53 32.83
N LYS A 566 -9.95 24.28 32.07
CA LYS A 566 -10.36 25.16 30.95
C LYS A 566 -10.56 24.37 29.66
N ALA A 567 -9.88 23.24 29.49
CA ALA A 567 -10.14 22.25 28.43
C ALA A 567 -11.48 21.51 28.62
N LEU A 568 -12.18 21.76 29.74
CA LEU A 568 -13.56 21.35 29.99
C LEU A 568 -14.46 22.59 29.86
N PRO A 569 -15.02 22.84 28.67
CA PRO A 569 -15.59 24.15 28.36
C PRO A 569 -16.89 24.36 29.13
N THR A 570 -17.00 25.46 29.87
CA THR A 570 -18.21 25.84 30.62
C THR A 570 -19.16 26.62 29.71
N LYS A 571 -19.85 25.94 28.78
CA LYS A 571 -21.02 26.52 28.11
C LYS A 571 -22.02 25.44 27.73
N SER A 572 -23.24 25.60 28.22
CA SER A 572 -24.40 24.79 27.87
C SER A 572 -24.98 25.26 26.53
N PHE A 573 -25.16 24.32 25.61
CA PHE A 573 -26.01 24.53 24.43
C PHE A 573 -26.84 23.27 24.16
N THR A 574 -28.05 23.52 23.69
CA THR A 574 -29.18 22.60 23.59
C THR A 574 -28.96 21.45 22.60
N ASP A 575 -29.42 20.28 23.04
CA ASP A 575 -29.50 19.01 22.31
C ASP A 575 -30.33 19.14 21.02
N GLU A 576 -29.74 18.77 19.88
CA GLU A 576 -30.50 18.26 18.74
C GLU A 576 -30.11 16.79 18.53
N SER A 577 -31.04 15.92 18.92
CA SER A 577 -31.04 14.49 18.62
C SER A 577 -31.32 14.27 17.14
N GLU A 578 -30.55 13.41 16.45
CA GLU A 578 -31.04 12.56 15.34
C GLU A 578 -29.97 11.54 14.83
N PRO A 579 -30.33 10.52 14.02
CA PRO A 579 -29.95 9.13 14.28
C PRO A 579 -28.85 8.60 13.34
N TYR A 580 -28.23 7.51 13.78
CA TYR A 580 -27.30 6.70 13.00
C TYR A 580 -27.99 6.10 11.75
N SER A 581 -27.44 6.39 10.57
CA SER A 581 -27.64 5.59 9.37
C SER A 581 -26.28 5.11 8.85
N LEU A 582 -26.03 3.82 9.01
CA LEU A 582 -24.93 3.12 8.33
C LEU A 582 -25.27 3.06 6.84
N ASN A 583 -24.59 3.87 6.04
CA ASN A 583 -24.77 3.87 4.60
C ASN A 583 -23.87 2.78 3.99
N LEU A 584 -24.49 1.69 3.53
CA LEU A 584 -23.87 0.48 2.97
C LEU A 584 -23.15 0.72 1.60
N GLY A 585 -23.16 1.94 1.09
CA GLY A 585 -22.64 2.32 -0.24
C GLY A 585 -21.12 2.48 -0.32
N ASP A 586 -20.44 2.76 0.80
CA ASP A 586 -18.99 3.02 0.80
C ASP A 586 -18.12 1.75 0.79
N GLN A 587 -18.71 0.57 0.98
CA GLN A 587 -17.99 -0.71 0.87
C GLN A 587 -17.68 -1.12 -0.57
N TYR A 588 -18.40 -0.60 -1.57
CA TYR A 588 -18.23 -1.04 -2.96
C TYR A 588 -17.09 -0.32 -3.72
N LEU A 589 -16.72 0.89 -3.32
CA LEU A 589 -15.66 1.67 -3.99
C LEU A 589 -14.25 1.43 -3.40
N SER A 590 -14.17 0.92 -2.17
CA SER A 590 -12.91 0.55 -1.51
C SER A 590 -12.21 -0.66 -2.16
N ILE A 591 -12.98 -1.56 -2.78
CA ILE A 591 -12.45 -2.81 -3.35
C ILE A 591 -11.68 -2.56 -4.67
N GLN A 592 -11.92 -1.45 -5.38
CA GLN A 592 -11.30 -1.21 -6.68
C GLN A 592 -9.88 -0.62 -6.63
N TYR A 593 -9.44 -0.09 -5.48
CA TYR A 593 -8.12 0.59 -5.36
C TYR A 593 -7.17 -0.03 -4.33
N SER A 594 -7.57 -1.09 -3.64
CA SER A 594 -6.72 -1.83 -2.68
C SER A 594 -5.75 -2.85 -3.34
N GLN A 595 -5.58 -2.80 -4.68
CA GLN A 595 -4.61 -3.63 -5.42
C GLN A 595 -3.72 -2.81 -6.37
N VAL A 596 -3.17 -1.70 -5.88
CA VAL A 596 -2.05 -1.00 -6.53
C VAL A 596 -0.84 -0.96 -5.61
#